data_AF-A0A7Y9RIS0-F1
#
_entry.id   AF-A0A7Y9RIS0-F1
#
_cell.length_a   1.000
_cell.length_b   1.000
_cell.length_c   1.000
_cell.angle_alpha   90.00
_cell.angle_beta   90.00
_cell.angle_gamma   90.00
#
_symmetry.space_group_name_H-M   'P 1'
#
loop_
_entity.id
_entity.type
_entity.pdbx_description
1 polymer ?
#
loop_
_entity_poly.entity_id
_entity_poly.type
_entity_poly.pdbx_seq_one_letter_code
_entity_poly.pdbx_strand_id
1 'polypeptide(L)'
;MMKGAIPAYFSFSPAEIRTFIEPVANADHRVLEDRVEKAWEACAPSLNARIALIDQTLNMIHSGALYRERGTSSFRMSQRQFEPQFQLYKAFLREADRDERGRELTRTMAEFVARSVQKHSPVLPPRPRREAHAGAAPTDNEYAAYCDVVSPRRWREASEDWACPVCGRGKRALIRKSGSGKWAGGIRELVEPIEETDAIAVKHRRRTLPGFSHAFIMKGSQSVHICSDCADIIPRIKSRRRDLTDIYLKLDDLRSCIQTATAHLPHEVDWEEVARRAQSNQAIASAWDAYWKHRYLTSRLRHIFRVFAKEGGEARGLEEAAEELMFVAEIDEKSEALHLIRWFLQEDEHFGGEEARRKAEYHARKAS
;
A
#
# COMPACT_ATOMS: atom_id res chain seq x y z
N MET A 1 -41.55 -8.28 9.81
CA MET A 1 -40.12 -8.36 10.22
C MET A 1 -40.01 -8.51 11.73
N MET A 2 -39.55 -9.67 12.21
CA MET A 2 -39.33 -10.01 13.63
C MET A 2 -38.21 -9.19 14.28
N LYS A 3 -38.34 -7.86 14.32
CA LYS A 3 -37.38 -6.96 14.95
C LYS A 3 -37.29 -7.30 16.44
N GLY A 4 -36.14 -7.86 16.85
CA GLY A 4 -35.85 -8.21 18.23
C GLY A 4 -35.84 -9.71 18.54
N ALA A 5 -36.41 -10.58 17.69
CA ALA A 5 -36.42 -12.03 17.93
C ALA A 5 -35.16 -12.74 17.39
N ILE A 6 -34.61 -12.24 16.29
CA ILE A 6 -33.37 -12.74 15.67
C ILE A 6 -32.25 -11.75 15.98
N PRO A 7 -31.12 -12.20 16.57
CA PRO A 7 -29.98 -11.32 16.82
C PRO A 7 -29.44 -10.68 15.54
N ALA A 8 -29.08 -9.39 15.60
CA ALA A 8 -28.60 -8.64 14.43
C ALA A 8 -27.29 -9.20 13.82
N TYR A 9 -26.55 -10.01 14.58
CA TYR A 9 -25.32 -10.67 14.14
C TYR A 9 -25.53 -12.07 13.55
N PHE A 10 -26.77 -12.58 13.54
CA PHE A 10 -27.08 -13.88 12.95
C PHE A 10 -27.42 -13.74 11.46
N SER A 11 -26.99 -14.72 10.66
CA SER A 11 -27.36 -14.86 9.26
C SER A 11 -27.71 -16.31 8.97
N PHE A 12 -28.79 -16.51 8.23
CA PHE A 12 -29.11 -17.80 7.62
C PHE A 12 -28.10 -18.15 6.53
N SER A 13 -27.84 -19.44 6.37
CA SER A 13 -27.10 -20.01 5.25
C SER A 13 -27.92 -19.91 3.94
N PRO A 14 -27.28 -19.97 2.76
CA PRO A 14 -28.00 -19.96 1.48
C PRO A 14 -29.05 -21.07 1.35
N ALA A 15 -28.78 -22.24 1.94
CA ALA A 15 -29.72 -23.36 1.94
C ALA A 15 -30.96 -23.07 2.79
N GLU A 16 -30.78 -22.45 3.96
CA GLU A 16 -31.89 -22.02 4.84
C GLU A 16 -32.68 -20.88 4.19
N ILE A 17 -32.01 -19.90 3.59
CA ILE A 17 -32.66 -18.78 2.88
C ILE A 17 -33.61 -19.29 1.79
N ARG A 18 -33.17 -20.27 0.99
CA ARG A 18 -33.98 -20.88 -0.07
C ARG A 18 -35.33 -21.42 0.43
N THR A 19 -35.45 -21.78 1.71
CA THR A 19 -36.70 -22.36 2.25
C THR A 19 -37.80 -21.31 2.47
N PHE A 20 -37.43 -20.03 2.64
CA PHE A 20 -38.34 -18.94 3.00
C PHE A 20 -38.33 -17.78 2.00
N ILE A 21 -37.67 -17.92 0.84
CA ILE A 21 -37.76 -16.97 -0.26
C ILE A 21 -38.52 -17.56 -1.45
N GLU A 22 -39.31 -16.72 -2.11
CA GLU A 22 -39.90 -17.00 -3.42
C GLU A 22 -39.19 -16.14 -4.47
N PRO A 23 -38.48 -16.76 -5.44
CA PRO A 23 -37.84 -16.01 -6.51
C PRO A 23 -38.91 -15.42 -7.44
N VAL A 24 -38.78 -14.12 -7.73
CA VAL A 24 -39.63 -13.39 -8.67
C VAL A 24 -38.77 -12.95 -9.85
N ALA A 25 -39.26 -13.16 -11.08
CA ALA A 25 -38.54 -12.73 -12.27
C ALA A 25 -38.40 -11.20 -12.30
N ASN A 26 -37.17 -10.71 -12.50
CA ASN A 26 -36.85 -9.29 -12.63
C ASN A 26 -37.29 -8.41 -11.44
N ALA A 27 -37.43 -8.98 -10.25
CA ALA A 27 -37.77 -8.27 -9.02
C ALA A 27 -37.08 -8.89 -7.81
N ASP A 28 -37.13 -8.18 -6.68
CA ASP A 28 -36.63 -8.70 -5.41
C ASP A 28 -37.40 -9.97 -5.00
N HIS A 29 -36.68 -10.89 -4.35
CA HIS A 29 -37.29 -12.11 -3.84
C HIS A 29 -38.31 -11.78 -2.74
N ARG A 30 -39.49 -12.42 -2.82
CA ARG A 30 -40.50 -12.30 -1.78
C ARG A 30 -40.11 -13.16 -0.58
N VAL A 31 -40.13 -12.59 0.62
CA VAL A 31 -39.83 -13.30 1.86
C VAL A 31 -41.11 -13.80 2.50
N LEU A 32 -41.19 -15.09 2.81
CA LEU A 32 -42.30 -15.74 3.49
C LEU A 32 -42.06 -15.72 5.01
N GLU A 33 -42.67 -14.76 5.71
CA GLU A 33 -42.36 -14.49 7.13
C GLU A 33 -42.61 -15.69 8.06
N ASP A 34 -43.67 -16.48 7.81
CA ASP A 34 -44.01 -17.70 8.55
C ASP A 34 -42.91 -18.77 8.46
N ARG A 35 -42.21 -18.82 7.31
CA ARG A 35 -41.11 -19.75 7.09
C ARG A 35 -39.79 -19.25 7.66
N VAL A 36 -39.61 -17.93 7.74
CA VAL A 36 -38.46 -17.33 8.44
C VAL A 36 -38.49 -17.70 9.91
N GLU A 37 -39.66 -17.64 10.54
CA GLU A 37 -39.83 -17.99 11.95
C GLU A 37 -39.49 -19.46 12.22
N LYS A 38 -40.02 -20.38 11.41
CA LYS A 38 -39.69 -21.82 11.50
C LYS A 38 -38.20 -22.10 11.27
N ALA A 39 -37.60 -21.41 10.31
CA ALA A 39 -36.16 -21.54 10.06
C ALA A 39 -35.35 -21.02 11.26
N TRP A 40 -35.77 -19.91 11.87
CA TRP A 40 -35.13 -19.39 13.07
C TRP A 40 -35.23 -20.35 14.26
N GLU A 41 -36.43 -20.89 14.53
CA GLU A 41 -36.64 -21.86 15.62
C GLU A 41 -35.75 -23.11 15.46
N ALA A 42 -35.55 -23.58 14.23
CA ALA A 42 -34.66 -24.70 13.95
C ALA A 42 -33.17 -24.37 14.18
N CYS A 43 -32.74 -23.14 13.86
CA CYS A 43 -31.33 -22.73 13.93
C CYS A 43 -30.92 -22.18 15.30
N ALA A 44 -31.85 -21.60 16.07
CA ALA A 44 -31.58 -20.92 17.33
C ALA A 44 -30.82 -21.78 18.36
N PRO A 45 -31.15 -23.08 18.57
CA PRO A 45 -30.40 -23.94 19.48
C PRO A 45 -28.92 -24.09 19.09
N SER A 46 -28.63 -24.21 17.79
CA SER A 46 -27.27 -24.33 17.29
C SER A 46 -26.47 -23.04 17.48
N LEU A 47 -27.09 -21.88 17.26
CA LEU A 47 -26.45 -20.59 17.54
C LEU A 47 -26.12 -20.44 19.02
N ASN A 48 -27.09 -20.74 19.90
CA ASN A 48 -26.91 -20.64 21.35
C ASN A 48 -25.79 -21.56 21.85
N ALA A 49 -25.69 -22.78 21.32
CA ALA A 49 -24.60 -23.70 21.65
C ALA A 49 -23.22 -23.14 21.23
N ARG A 50 -23.12 -22.49 20.07
CA ARG A 50 -21.87 -21.84 19.62
C ARG A 50 -21.49 -20.64 20.49
N ILE A 51 -22.47 -19.82 20.88
CA ILE A 51 -22.24 -18.70 21.81
C ILE A 51 -21.73 -19.23 23.15
N ALA A 52 -22.39 -20.24 23.72
CA ALA A 52 -21.97 -20.87 24.98
C ALA A 52 -20.53 -21.42 24.90
N LEU A 53 -20.14 -22.04 23.78
CA LEU A 53 -18.78 -22.51 23.57
C LEU A 53 -17.76 -21.36 23.50
N ILE A 54 -18.11 -20.26 22.81
CA ILE A 54 -17.26 -19.07 22.73
C ILE A 54 -17.09 -18.47 24.13
N ASP A 55 -18.18 -18.30 24.89
CA ASP A 55 -18.13 -17.76 26.25
C ASP A 55 -17.28 -18.63 27.17
N GLN A 56 -17.44 -19.96 27.10
CA GLN A 56 -16.60 -20.89 27.85
C GLN A 56 -15.13 -20.72 27.46
N THR A 57 -14.82 -20.62 26.18
CA THR A 57 -13.45 -20.43 25.68
C THR A 57 -12.87 -19.11 26.16
N LEU A 58 -13.62 -18.01 26.06
CA LEU A 58 -13.20 -16.68 26.53
C LEU A 58 -12.95 -16.68 28.03
N ASN A 59 -13.80 -17.35 28.82
CA ASN A 59 -13.59 -17.52 30.26
C ASN A 59 -12.31 -18.30 30.56
N MET A 60 -12.02 -19.35 29.80
CA MET A 60 -10.78 -20.12 29.95
C MET A 60 -9.53 -19.34 29.50
N ILE A 61 -9.65 -18.43 28.52
CA ILE A 61 -8.57 -17.50 28.15
C ILE A 61 -8.35 -16.50 29.29
N HIS A 62 -9.43 -15.89 29.80
CA HIS A 62 -9.36 -14.89 30.85
C HIS A 62 -8.80 -15.44 32.16
N SER A 63 -9.18 -16.66 32.53
CA SER A 63 -8.67 -17.35 33.72
C SER A 63 -7.26 -17.91 33.56
N GLY A 64 -6.68 -17.84 32.35
CA GLY A 64 -5.39 -18.44 32.04
C GLY A 64 -5.40 -19.97 31.92
N ALA A 65 -6.57 -20.64 31.99
CA ALA A 65 -6.67 -22.08 31.81
C ALA A 65 -6.24 -22.56 30.40
N LEU A 66 -6.34 -21.68 29.39
CA LEU A 66 -5.80 -21.92 28.03
C LEU A 66 -4.42 -21.29 27.80
N TYR A 67 -3.86 -20.61 28.81
CA TYR A 67 -2.52 -20.04 28.72
C TYR A 67 -1.49 -21.17 28.74
N ARG A 68 -0.90 -21.44 27.58
CA ARG A 68 0.31 -22.24 27.46
C ARG A 68 1.45 -21.28 27.16
N GLU A 69 2.48 -21.24 27.99
CA GLU A 69 3.74 -20.58 27.62
C GLU A 69 4.26 -21.21 26.33
N ARG A 70 3.97 -20.57 25.21
CA ARG A 70 4.64 -20.83 23.95
C ARG A 70 5.88 -19.97 23.96
N GLY A 71 6.94 -20.48 24.60
CA GLY A 71 8.26 -20.11 24.16
C GLY A 71 8.33 -20.44 22.68
N THR A 72 8.43 -19.44 21.82
CA THR A 72 8.98 -19.62 20.47
C THR A 72 10.42 -20.05 20.71
N SER A 73 10.63 -21.34 21.00
CA SER A 73 11.98 -21.79 21.30
C SER A 73 12.79 -21.53 20.03
N SER A 74 13.86 -20.77 20.17
CA SER A 74 14.88 -20.58 19.15
C SER A 74 15.27 -21.91 18.51
N PHE A 75 15.17 -23.01 19.28
CA PHE A 75 15.31 -24.39 18.81
C PHE A 75 14.28 -24.84 17.75
N ARG A 76 13.00 -24.49 17.85
CA ARG A 76 12.02 -24.79 16.79
C ARG A 76 12.28 -23.97 15.53
N MET A 77 12.71 -22.70 15.68
CA MET A 77 13.11 -21.88 14.53
C MET A 77 14.39 -22.41 13.88
N SER A 78 15.36 -22.90 14.65
CA SER A 78 16.58 -23.52 14.13
C SER A 78 16.30 -24.89 13.49
N GLN A 79 15.45 -25.74 14.10
CA GLN A 79 15.03 -27.01 13.49
C GLN A 79 14.34 -26.80 12.14
N ARG A 80 13.49 -25.76 12.03
CA ARG A 80 12.86 -25.41 10.75
C ARG A 80 13.87 -25.10 9.66
N GLN A 81 15.06 -24.58 10.00
CA GLN A 81 16.14 -24.37 9.02
C GLN A 81 16.73 -25.67 8.48
N PHE A 82 16.50 -26.83 9.10
CA PHE A 82 16.98 -28.11 8.57
C PHE A 82 15.87 -28.89 7.84
N GLU A 83 14.62 -28.38 7.83
CA GLU A 83 13.52 -29.01 7.11
C GLU A 83 13.68 -28.81 5.59
N PRO A 84 13.68 -29.88 4.77
CA PRO A 84 13.85 -29.78 3.32
C PRO A 84 12.82 -28.86 2.65
N GLN A 85 11.56 -28.91 3.10
CA GLN A 85 10.49 -28.06 2.56
C GLN A 85 10.76 -26.57 2.83
N PHE A 86 11.27 -26.23 4.01
CA PHE A 86 11.60 -24.86 4.35
C PHE A 86 12.83 -24.36 3.60
N GLN A 87 13.81 -25.22 3.34
CA GLN A 87 14.95 -24.90 2.49
C GLN A 87 14.55 -24.67 1.04
N LEU A 88 13.70 -25.53 0.48
CA LEU A 88 13.13 -25.33 -0.86
C LEU A 88 12.32 -24.03 -0.94
N TYR A 89 11.49 -23.75 0.07
CA TYR A 89 10.74 -22.50 0.14
C TYR A 89 11.67 -21.27 0.19
N LYS A 90 12.73 -21.31 1.01
CA LYS A 90 13.73 -20.23 1.06
C LYS A 90 14.49 -20.08 -0.26
N ALA A 91 14.86 -21.17 -0.91
CA ALA A 91 15.52 -21.14 -2.21
C ALA A 91 14.60 -20.54 -3.28
N PHE A 92 13.32 -20.95 -3.31
CA PHE A 92 12.31 -20.36 -4.18
C PHE A 92 12.13 -18.86 -3.93
N LEU A 93 12.01 -18.43 -2.67
CA LEU A 93 11.92 -17.01 -2.35
C LEU A 93 13.15 -16.25 -2.82
N ARG A 94 14.36 -16.75 -2.55
CA ARG A 94 15.61 -16.11 -3.01
C ARG A 94 15.66 -15.99 -4.52
N GLU A 95 15.29 -17.05 -5.24
CA GLU A 95 15.31 -17.09 -6.69
C GLU A 95 14.26 -16.13 -7.30
N ALA A 96 13.04 -16.13 -6.76
CA ALA A 96 12.00 -15.19 -7.18
C ALA A 96 12.36 -13.73 -6.86
N ASP A 97 13.12 -13.49 -5.79
CA ASP A 97 13.51 -12.15 -5.33
C ASP A 97 14.63 -11.50 -6.16
N ARG A 98 15.26 -12.26 -7.08
CA ARG A 98 16.33 -11.78 -7.98
C ARG A 98 15.82 -10.85 -9.08
N ASP A 99 14.54 -10.96 -9.42
CA ASP A 99 13.96 -10.28 -10.58
C ASP A 99 12.48 -9.90 -10.35
N GLU A 100 11.80 -9.48 -11.41
CA GLU A 100 10.39 -9.07 -11.35
C GLU A 100 9.42 -10.21 -10.96
N ARG A 101 9.85 -11.49 -10.94
CA ARG A 101 8.99 -12.62 -10.54
C ARG A 101 8.56 -12.54 -9.08
N GLY A 102 9.40 -12.01 -8.19
CA GLY A 102 9.06 -11.86 -6.77
C GLY A 102 7.92 -10.86 -6.56
N ARG A 103 7.94 -9.79 -7.35
CA ARG A 103 6.83 -8.84 -7.44
C ARG A 103 5.58 -9.51 -8.02
N GLU A 104 5.72 -10.24 -9.12
CA GLU A 104 4.62 -10.95 -9.78
C GLU A 104 3.92 -11.92 -8.83
N LEU A 105 4.70 -12.66 -8.04
CA LEU A 105 4.19 -13.57 -7.02
C LEU A 105 3.40 -12.80 -5.96
N THR A 106 3.96 -11.71 -5.45
CA THR A 106 3.31 -10.86 -4.44
C THR A 106 2.00 -10.28 -4.98
N ARG A 107 2.00 -9.82 -6.25
CA ARG A 107 0.82 -9.32 -6.95
C ARG A 107 -0.25 -10.40 -7.08
N THR A 108 0.13 -11.58 -7.55
CA THR A 108 -0.78 -12.72 -7.72
C THR A 108 -1.40 -13.14 -6.39
N MET A 109 -0.61 -13.17 -5.31
CA MET A 109 -1.11 -13.43 -3.96
C MET A 109 -2.08 -12.34 -3.48
N ALA A 110 -1.73 -11.07 -3.68
CA ALA A 110 -2.60 -9.95 -3.32
C ALA A 110 -3.92 -9.97 -4.10
N GLU A 111 -3.88 -10.28 -5.39
CA GLU A 111 -5.07 -10.48 -6.22
C GLU A 111 -5.90 -11.66 -5.74
N PHE A 112 -5.28 -12.80 -5.44
CA PHE A 112 -5.97 -13.97 -4.92
C PHE A 112 -6.69 -13.66 -3.60
N VAL A 113 -6.01 -13.00 -2.66
CA VAL A 113 -6.62 -12.55 -1.40
C VAL A 113 -7.75 -11.56 -1.67
N ALA A 114 -7.52 -10.57 -2.54
CA ALA A 114 -8.53 -9.58 -2.89
C ALA A 114 -9.78 -10.24 -3.50
N ARG A 115 -9.63 -11.24 -4.37
CA ARG A 115 -10.75 -12.02 -4.92
C ARG A 115 -11.45 -12.85 -3.84
N SER A 116 -10.71 -13.45 -2.92
CA SER A 116 -11.25 -14.30 -1.85
C SER A 116 -12.05 -13.53 -0.79
N VAL A 117 -11.71 -12.27 -0.51
CA VAL A 117 -12.44 -11.41 0.45
C VAL A 117 -13.53 -10.55 -0.21
N GLN A 118 -13.64 -10.59 -1.53
CA GLN A 118 -14.64 -9.83 -2.26
C GLN A 118 -15.99 -10.55 -2.22
N LYS A 119 -16.99 -9.89 -1.64
CA LYS A 119 -18.39 -10.21 -1.94
C LYS A 119 -18.57 -10.02 -3.45
N HIS A 120 -18.87 -11.08 -4.18
CA HIS A 120 -19.36 -11.04 -5.57
C HIS A 120 -20.75 -10.37 -5.66
N SER A 121 -20.99 -9.30 -4.89
CA SER A 121 -22.17 -8.48 -5.12
C SER A 121 -22.03 -7.85 -6.50
N PRO A 122 -23.12 -7.82 -7.29
CA PRO A 122 -23.16 -7.04 -8.51
C PRO A 122 -22.65 -5.64 -8.19
N VAL A 123 -21.84 -5.07 -9.09
CA VAL A 123 -21.44 -3.66 -9.05
C VAL A 123 -22.69 -2.88 -8.71
N LEU A 124 -22.78 -2.37 -7.47
CA LEU A 124 -23.95 -1.62 -7.06
C LEU A 124 -24.11 -0.53 -8.12
N PRO A 125 -25.29 -0.40 -8.75
CA PRO A 125 -25.50 0.65 -9.72
C PRO A 125 -25.05 1.97 -9.08
N PRO A 126 -24.30 2.82 -9.81
CA PRO A 126 -23.79 4.05 -9.25
C PRO A 126 -24.96 4.78 -8.62
N ARG A 127 -24.88 5.02 -7.30
CA ARG A 127 -25.95 5.73 -6.59
C ARG A 127 -26.22 7.02 -7.38
N PRO A 128 -27.50 7.35 -7.65
CA PRO A 128 -27.85 8.55 -8.38
C PRO A 128 -27.08 9.71 -7.76
N ARG A 129 -26.34 10.42 -8.62
CA ARG A 129 -25.47 11.53 -8.23
C ARG A 129 -26.39 12.55 -7.57
N ARG A 130 -26.36 12.64 -6.23
CA ARG A 130 -27.02 13.73 -5.52
C ARG A 130 -26.51 15.02 -6.16
N GLU A 131 -27.45 15.90 -6.50
CA GLU A 131 -27.13 17.21 -7.09
C GLU A 131 -25.98 17.82 -6.29
N ALA A 132 -24.91 18.18 -6.99
CA ALA A 132 -23.77 18.79 -6.36
C ALA A 132 -24.29 20.04 -5.66
N HIS A 133 -24.15 20.12 -4.34
CA HIS A 133 -24.38 21.38 -3.64
C HIS A 133 -23.56 22.44 -4.37
N ALA A 134 -24.22 23.52 -4.80
CA ALA A 134 -23.56 24.69 -5.37
C ALA A 134 -22.36 25.01 -4.46
N GLY A 135 -21.15 25.12 -5.04
CA GLY A 135 -19.86 25.12 -4.34
C GLY A 135 -19.72 26.26 -3.33
N ALA A 136 -20.42 26.15 -2.20
CA ALA A 136 -20.50 27.16 -1.18
C ALA A 136 -19.13 27.31 -0.57
N ALA A 137 -18.57 28.51 -0.69
CA ALA A 137 -17.35 28.86 -0.01
C ALA A 137 -17.58 28.84 1.51
N PRO A 138 -16.60 28.39 2.32
CA PRO A 138 -16.67 28.56 3.75
C PRO A 138 -16.62 30.05 4.10
N THR A 139 -17.42 30.45 5.10
CA THR A 139 -17.26 31.75 5.76
C THR A 139 -15.90 31.86 6.44
N ASP A 140 -15.46 33.07 6.79
CA ASP A 140 -14.16 33.28 7.45
C ASP A 140 -14.07 32.53 8.77
N ASN A 141 -15.15 32.53 9.55
CA ASN A 141 -15.22 31.80 10.81
C ASN A 141 -15.18 30.28 10.60
N GLU A 142 -15.86 29.77 9.58
CA GLU A 142 -15.81 28.34 9.23
C GLU A 142 -14.41 27.92 8.74
N TYR A 143 -13.74 28.78 7.97
CA TYR A 143 -12.37 28.56 7.50
C TYR A 143 -11.38 28.53 8.67
N ALA A 144 -11.45 29.53 9.57
CA ALA A 144 -10.57 29.63 10.72
C ALA A 144 -10.74 28.45 11.70
N ALA A 145 -11.97 27.92 11.84
CA ALA A 145 -12.26 26.74 12.66
C ALA A 145 -11.92 25.40 11.98
N TYR A 146 -11.61 25.41 10.67
CA TYR A 146 -11.42 24.19 9.91
C TYR A 146 -10.01 23.61 10.08
N CYS A 147 -9.97 22.30 10.33
CA CYS A 147 -8.74 21.50 10.28
C CYS A 147 -9.04 20.18 9.57
N ASP A 148 -8.14 19.77 8.68
CA ASP A 148 -8.27 18.48 7.99
C ASP A 148 -8.23 17.32 8.98
N VAL A 149 -9.24 16.46 8.92
CA VAL A 149 -9.41 15.31 9.81
C VAL A 149 -8.37 14.22 9.53
N VAL A 150 -7.93 14.07 8.28
CA VAL A 150 -7.05 12.96 7.87
C VAL A 150 -5.59 13.29 8.14
N SER A 151 -5.17 14.54 7.89
CA SER A 151 -3.81 14.99 8.13
C SER A 151 -3.77 16.38 8.75
N PRO A 152 -4.23 16.51 10.02
CA PRO A 152 -4.30 17.80 10.71
C PRO A 152 -2.93 18.47 10.85
N ARG A 153 -1.87 17.67 10.97
CA ARG A 153 -0.49 18.15 11.02
C ARG A 153 -0.09 18.89 9.73
N ARG A 154 -0.23 18.25 8.57
CA ARG A 154 0.14 18.84 7.26
C ARG A 154 -0.68 20.09 6.96
N TRP A 155 -1.96 20.08 7.34
CA TRP A 155 -2.83 21.25 7.19
C TRP A 155 -2.34 22.46 8.00
N ARG A 156 -1.91 22.25 9.25
CA ARG A 156 -1.40 23.33 10.11
C ARG A 156 -0.01 23.81 9.71
N GLU A 157 0.86 22.90 9.30
CA GLU A 157 2.24 23.24 8.90
C GLU A 157 2.32 23.92 7.53
N ALA A 158 1.33 23.72 6.66
CA ALA A 158 1.29 24.39 5.37
C ALA A 158 0.99 25.89 5.53
N SER A 159 1.81 26.73 4.90
CA SER A 159 1.60 28.17 4.78
C SER A 159 0.19 28.50 4.27
N GLU A 160 -0.36 29.64 4.68
CA GLU A 160 -1.63 30.13 4.13
C GLU A 160 -1.53 30.45 2.63
N ASP A 161 -0.33 30.81 2.15
CA ASP A 161 -0.05 31.03 0.73
C ASP A 161 0.22 29.72 -0.05
N TRP A 162 0.13 28.57 0.61
CA TRP A 162 0.34 27.29 -0.07
C TRP A 162 -0.72 27.10 -1.16
N ALA A 163 -0.25 26.73 -2.35
CA ALA A 163 -1.07 26.33 -3.48
C ALA A 163 -0.68 24.92 -3.94
N CYS A 164 -1.68 24.14 -4.35
CA CYS A 164 -1.45 22.80 -4.87
C CYS A 164 -0.61 22.87 -6.16
N PRO A 165 0.55 22.19 -6.26
CA PRO A 165 1.41 22.25 -7.45
C PRO A 165 0.77 21.55 -8.68
N VAL A 166 -0.29 20.78 -8.48
CA VAL A 166 -1.04 20.12 -9.56
C VAL A 166 -2.13 21.03 -10.11
N CYS A 167 -3.06 21.49 -9.25
CA CYS A 167 -4.25 22.21 -9.69
C CYS A 167 -4.28 23.71 -9.34
N GLY A 168 -3.24 24.25 -8.71
CA GLY A 168 -3.10 25.67 -8.37
C GLY A 168 -4.00 26.16 -7.22
N ARG A 169 -4.91 25.33 -6.70
CA ARG A 169 -5.83 25.76 -5.63
C ARG A 169 -5.11 25.91 -4.28
N GLY A 170 -5.33 27.05 -3.62
CA GLY A 170 -4.90 27.31 -2.25
C GLY A 170 -5.81 26.70 -1.19
N LYS A 171 -5.41 26.73 0.09
CA LYS A 171 -6.08 26.03 1.21
C LYS A 171 -7.59 26.30 1.26
N ARG A 172 -8.01 27.56 1.24
CA ARG A 172 -9.44 27.93 1.29
C ARG A 172 -10.23 27.34 0.12
N ALA A 173 -9.68 27.38 -1.09
CA ALA A 173 -10.34 26.89 -2.31
C ALA A 173 -10.51 25.36 -2.33
N LEU A 174 -9.79 24.61 -1.48
CA LEU A 174 -9.93 23.15 -1.36
C LEU A 174 -11.13 22.72 -0.53
N ILE A 175 -11.55 23.56 0.42
CA ILE A 175 -12.56 23.20 1.40
C ILE A 175 -13.93 23.18 0.72
N ARG A 176 -14.64 22.06 0.84
CA ARG A 176 -16.00 21.88 0.33
C ARG A 176 -16.87 21.11 1.29
N LYS A 177 -18.19 21.30 1.22
CA LYS A 177 -19.13 20.45 1.95
C LYS A 177 -19.22 19.08 1.29
N SER A 178 -19.09 18.04 2.09
CA SER A 178 -19.38 16.67 1.69
C SER A 178 -20.88 16.44 1.64
N GLY A 179 -21.32 15.30 1.07
CA GLY A 179 -22.74 14.93 1.03
C GLY A 179 -23.41 14.70 2.39
N SER A 180 -22.64 14.74 3.50
CA SER A 180 -23.13 14.73 4.88
C SER A 180 -23.17 16.13 5.51
N GLY A 181 -22.90 17.18 4.75
CA GLY A 181 -22.88 18.58 5.21
C GLY A 181 -21.61 19.01 5.94
N LYS A 182 -20.68 18.07 6.22
CA LYS A 182 -19.40 18.37 6.88
C LYS A 182 -18.37 18.90 5.88
N TRP A 183 -17.56 19.87 6.32
CA TRP A 183 -16.42 20.37 5.56
C TRP A 183 -15.35 19.29 5.37
N ALA A 184 -14.86 19.17 4.14
CA ALA A 184 -13.82 18.24 3.72
C ALA A 184 -12.84 18.94 2.79
N GLY A 185 -11.61 18.45 2.78
CA GLY A 185 -10.47 19.06 2.11
C GLY A 185 -9.21 18.64 2.85
N GLY A 186 -8.05 18.93 2.28
CA GLY A 186 -6.80 18.64 2.97
C GLY A 186 -5.60 18.62 2.05
N ILE A 187 -4.45 18.42 2.67
CA ILE A 187 -3.16 18.32 1.99
C ILE A 187 -2.67 16.88 2.16
N ARG A 188 -2.30 16.25 1.06
CA ARG A 188 -1.82 14.86 1.01
C ARG A 188 -0.41 14.85 0.47
N GLU A 189 0.30 13.76 0.76
CA GLU A 189 1.64 13.55 0.25
C GLU A 189 1.57 12.65 -0.99
N LEU A 190 2.15 13.13 -2.08
CA LEU A 190 2.46 12.35 -3.26
C LEU A 190 3.95 12.06 -3.25
N VAL A 191 4.32 10.78 -3.34
CA VAL A 191 5.72 10.39 -3.48
C VAL A 191 6.03 10.26 -4.96
N GLU A 192 6.89 11.13 -5.45
CA GLU A 192 7.30 11.17 -6.86
C GLU A 192 8.67 10.51 -7.02
N PRO A 193 8.79 9.53 -7.93
CA PRO A 193 10.06 8.89 -8.20
C PRO A 193 10.97 9.81 -9.01
N ILE A 194 12.25 9.86 -8.64
CA ILE A 194 13.28 10.64 -9.34
C ILE A 194 14.09 9.69 -10.22
N GLU A 195 14.22 10.04 -11.49
CA GLU A 195 14.99 9.26 -12.46
C GLU A 195 16.51 9.38 -12.21
N GLU A 196 17.23 8.29 -12.40
CA GLU A 196 18.69 8.28 -12.40
C GLU A 196 19.22 8.70 -13.77
N THR A 197 19.97 9.79 -13.78
CA THR A 197 20.55 10.36 -15.01
C THR A 197 22.05 10.10 -15.12
N ASP A 198 22.71 9.70 -14.02
CA ASP A 198 24.13 9.35 -14.08
C ASP A 198 24.33 8.06 -14.87
N ALA A 199 25.05 8.16 -15.99
CA ALA A 199 25.33 7.04 -16.88
C ALA A 199 26.12 5.91 -16.17
N ILE A 200 26.98 6.25 -15.22
CA ILE A 200 27.76 5.24 -14.46
C ILE A 200 26.84 4.48 -13.52
N ALA A 201 26.05 5.18 -12.69
CA ALA A 201 25.05 4.55 -11.83
C ALA A 201 24.04 3.70 -12.62
N VAL A 202 23.55 4.20 -13.76
CA VAL A 202 22.67 3.43 -14.67
C VAL A 202 23.34 2.14 -15.13
N LYS A 203 24.59 2.21 -15.60
CA LYS A 203 25.34 1.04 -16.05
C LYS A 203 25.53 0.03 -14.92
N HIS A 204 25.93 0.48 -13.74
CA HIS A 204 26.16 -0.39 -12.60
C HIS A 204 24.87 -1.05 -12.12
N ARG A 205 23.74 -0.31 -12.05
CA ARG A 205 22.44 -0.89 -11.67
C ARG A 205 21.96 -1.94 -12.65
N ARG A 206 22.15 -1.74 -13.96
CA ARG A 206 21.86 -2.75 -14.98
C ARG A 206 22.72 -3.99 -14.81
N ARG A 207 23.98 -3.81 -14.43
CA ARG A 207 24.90 -4.94 -14.22
C ARG A 207 24.57 -5.74 -12.96
N THR A 208 24.16 -5.08 -11.89
CA THR A 208 23.97 -5.70 -10.57
C THR A 208 22.55 -6.23 -10.35
N LEU A 209 21.57 -5.77 -11.14
CA LEU A 209 20.17 -6.17 -11.05
C LEU A 209 19.60 -6.56 -12.43
N PRO A 210 20.21 -7.49 -13.17
CA PRO A 210 19.89 -7.75 -14.58
C PRO A 210 18.46 -8.27 -14.81
N GLY A 211 17.80 -8.79 -13.78
CA GLY A 211 16.44 -9.32 -13.85
C GLY A 211 15.31 -8.28 -13.86
N PHE A 212 15.64 -6.99 -13.82
CA PHE A 212 14.65 -5.90 -13.84
C PHE A 212 14.57 -5.26 -15.22
N SER A 213 13.41 -4.74 -15.61
CA SER A 213 13.18 -4.16 -16.94
C SER A 213 14.07 -2.96 -17.28
N HIS A 214 14.50 -2.20 -16.27
CA HIS A 214 15.31 -0.98 -16.42
C HIS A 214 14.75 0.08 -17.38
N ALA A 215 13.46 -0.01 -17.76
CA ALA A 215 12.79 0.99 -18.60
C ALA A 215 12.68 2.35 -17.90
N PHE A 216 12.73 2.35 -16.58
CA PHE A 216 12.89 3.52 -15.72
C PHE A 216 13.80 3.12 -14.56
N ILE A 217 14.87 3.87 -14.30
CA ILE A 217 15.79 3.59 -13.19
C ILE A 217 15.66 4.71 -12.18
N MET A 218 15.32 4.36 -10.94
CA MET A 218 15.01 5.33 -9.89
C MET A 218 16.22 5.69 -9.05
N LYS A 219 16.70 6.94 -9.11
CA LYS A 219 17.72 7.43 -8.17
C LYS A 219 17.22 7.47 -6.74
N GLY A 220 15.96 7.86 -6.56
CA GLY A 220 15.35 8.08 -5.26
C GLY A 220 13.92 8.57 -5.39
N SER A 221 13.44 9.30 -4.40
CA SER A 221 12.09 9.87 -4.42
C SER A 221 12.00 11.18 -3.64
N GLN A 222 11.09 12.03 -4.08
CA GLN A 222 10.71 13.26 -3.39
C GLN A 222 9.26 13.20 -2.93
N SER A 223 9.00 13.79 -1.77
CA SER A 223 7.66 13.96 -1.24
C SER A 223 7.14 15.34 -1.61
N VAL A 224 5.99 15.38 -2.28
CA VAL A 224 5.33 16.62 -2.69
C VAL A 224 3.95 16.71 -2.06
N HIS A 225 3.64 17.85 -1.45
CA HIS A 225 2.34 18.11 -0.87
C HIS A 225 1.35 18.58 -1.94
N ILE A 226 0.29 17.80 -2.15
CA ILE A 226 -0.80 18.08 -3.12
C ILE A 226 -2.15 18.16 -2.38
N CYS A 227 -3.18 18.70 -3.02
CA CYS A 227 -4.50 18.70 -2.39
C CYS A 227 -5.14 17.31 -2.36
N SER A 228 -6.09 17.12 -1.43
CA SER A 228 -6.84 15.87 -1.28
C SER A 228 -7.51 15.42 -2.57
N ASP A 229 -7.97 16.35 -3.41
CA ASP A 229 -8.69 16.00 -4.63
C ASP A 229 -7.79 15.48 -5.73
N CYS A 230 -6.59 16.05 -5.88
CA CYS A 230 -5.58 15.52 -6.78
C CYS A 230 -5.12 14.14 -6.29
N ALA A 231 -4.94 13.98 -4.98
CA ALA A 231 -4.57 12.71 -4.39
C ALA A 231 -5.66 11.63 -4.54
N ASP A 232 -6.94 12.03 -4.53
CA ASP A 232 -8.08 11.13 -4.70
C ASP A 232 -8.21 10.55 -6.12
N ILE A 233 -7.48 11.08 -7.11
CA ILE A 233 -7.51 10.55 -8.49
C ILE A 233 -7.05 9.08 -8.51
N ILE A 234 -5.92 8.77 -7.85
CA ILE A 234 -5.32 7.43 -7.81
C ILE A 234 -6.28 6.36 -7.21
N PRO A 235 -6.83 6.54 -5.99
CA PRO A 235 -7.76 5.55 -5.43
C PRO A 235 -9.06 5.46 -6.22
N ARG A 236 -9.52 6.56 -6.84
CA ARG A 236 -10.74 6.54 -7.67
C ARG A 236 -10.53 5.78 -8.97
N ILE A 237 -9.41 5.94 -9.68
CA ILE A 237 -9.16 5.14 -10.89
C ILE A 237 -9.03 3.66 -10.53
N LYS A 238 -8.37 3.31 -9.42
CA LYS A 238 -8.29 1.92 -8.92
C LYS A 238 -9.66 1.29 -8.69
N SER A 239 -10.62 2.08 -8.18
CA SER A 239 -12.01 1.62 -7.99
C SER A 239 -12.78 1.43 -9.32
N ARG A 240 -12.43 2.19 -10.36
CA ARG A 240 -13.09 2.21 -11.67
C ARG A 240 -12.52 1.15 -12.63
N ARG A 241 -11.21 0.98 -12.64
CA ARG A 241 -10.43 0.12 -13.53
C ARG A 241 -9.66 -0.91 -12.70
N ARG A 242 -10.23 -2.11 -12.58
CA ARG A 242 -9.63 -3.22 -11.81
C ARG A 242 -8.49 -3.92 -12.54
N ASP A 243 -8.43 -3.75 -13.85
CA ASP A 243 -7.34 -4.22 -14.71
C ASP A 243 -6.03 -3.45 -14.48
N LEU A 244 -6.10 -2.27 -13.86
CA LEU A 244 -4.93 -1.49 -13.45
C LEU A 244 -4.54 -1.86 -12.01
N THR A 245 -3.48 -2.66 -11.88
CA THR A 245 -2.99 -3.16 -10.58
C THR A 245 -2.05 -2.16 -9.91
N ASP A 246 -1.11 -1.61 -10.68
CA ASP A 246 -0.05 -0.72 -10.23
C ASP A 246 -0.19 0.68 -10.85
N ILE A 247 -0.92 1.57 -10.16
CA ILE A 247 -1.19 2.92 -10.63
C ILE A 247 -0.16 3.89 -10.04
N TYR A 248 0.71 4.41 -10.90
CA TYR A 248 1.65 5.47 -10.59
C TYR A 248 1.39 6.67 -11.51
N LEU A 249 1.23 7.87 -10.93
CA LEU A 249 1.00 9.12 -11.65
C LEU A 249 1.97 10.17 -11.09
N LYS A 250 2.77 10.78 -11.97
CA LYS A 250 3.62 11.93 -11.64
C LYS A 250 2.77 13.20 -11.49
N LEU A 251 3.38 14.28 -11.00
CA LEU A 251 2.67 15.57 -10.89
C LEU A 251 2.11 16.04 -12.23
N ASP A 252 2.91 15.95 -13.28
CA ASP A 252 2.52 16.37 -14.63
C ASP A 252 1.43 15.48 -15.24
N ASP A 253 1.41 14.19 -14.88
CA ASP A 253 0.33 13.28 -15.28
C ASP A 253 -0.99 13.71 -14.62
N LEU A 254 -0.98 13.96 -13.31
CA LEU A 254 -2.16 14.43 -12.58
C LEU A 254 -2.65 15.77 -13.14
N ARG A 255 -1.74 16.69 -13.47
CA ARG A 255 -2.10 17.99 -14.05
C ARG A 255 -2.77 17.81 -15.42
N SER A 256 -2.22 16.94 -16.26
CA SER A 256 -2.75 16.67 -17.60
C SER A 256 -4.12 15.97 -17.59
N CYS A 257 -4.44 15.26 -16.50
CA CYS A 257 -5.71 14.53 -16.36
C CYS A 257 -6.88 15.39 -15.84
N ILE A 258 -6.62 16.58 -15.28
CA ILE A 258 -7.65 17.44 -14.71
C ILE A 258 -8.17 18.37 -15.80
N GLN A 259 -9.45 18.23 -16.15
CA GLN A 259 -10.12 19.08 -17.13
C GLN A 259 -10.52 20.42 -16.50
N THR A 260 -11.12 20.37 -15.31
CA THR A 260 -11.60 21.57 -14.59
C THR A 260 -11.28 21.47 -13.09
N ALA A 261 -10.69 22.54 -12.55
CA ALA A 261 -10.32 22.65 -11.14
C ALA A 261 -11.03 23.82 -10.42
N THR A 262 -12.36 23.73 -10.32
CA THR A 262 -13.16 24.78 -9.67
C THR A 262 -12.96 24.79 -8.15
N ALA A 263 -12.93 25.99 -7.56
CA ALA A 263 -12.91 26.16 -6.11
C ALA A 263 -14.14 25.51 -5.46
N HIS A 264 -13.95 24.92 -4.28
CA HIS A 264 -15.01 24.31 -3.46
C HIS A 264 -15.77 23.16 -4.12
N LEU A 265 -15.28 22.65 -5.27
CA LEU A 265 -15.86 21.52 -5.98
C LEU A 265 -14.81 20.42 -6.23
N PRO A 266 -15.22 19.15 -6.36
CA PRO A 266 -14.33 18.09 -6.82
C PRO A 266 -13.82 18.37 -8.23
N HIS A 267 -12.62 17.87 -8.55
CA HIS A 267 -12.09 17.94 -9.91
C HIS A 267 -12.98 17.22 -10.92
N GLU A 268 -13.11 17.84 -12.09
CA GLU A 268 -13.48 17.16 -13.32
C GLU A 268 -12.23 16.53 -13.92
N VAL A 269 -12.28 15.22 -14.12
CA VAL A 269 -11.09 14.40 -14.43
C VAL A 269 -11.40 13.56 -15.66
N ASP A 270 -10.49 13.57 -16.62
CA ASP A 270 -10.50 12.67 -17.76
C ASP A 270 -9.99 11.30 -17.33
N TRP A 271 -10.92 10.37 -17.09
CA TRP A 271 -10.56 9.04 -16.58
C TRP A 271 -9.92 8.14 -17.63
N GLU A 272 -10.09 8.41 -18.92
CA GLU A 272 -9.43 7.68 -20.00
C GLU A 272 -7.97 8.09 -20.09
N GLU A 273 -7.70 9.40 -20.01
CA GLU A 273 -6.33 9.90 -19.93
C GLU A 273 -5.62 9.42 -18.67
N VAL A 274 -6.29 9.40 -17.50
CA VAL A 274 -5.72 8.81 -16.27
C VAL A 274 -5.33 7.34 -16.50
N ALA A 275 -6.20 6.55 -17.14
CA ALA A 275 -5.92 5.15 -17.42
C ALA A 275 -4.72 5.00 -18.38
N ARG A 276 -4.65 5.81 -19.43
CA ARG A 276 -3.55 5.82 -20.40
C ARG A 276 -2.21 6.17 -19.73
N ARG A 277 -2.19 7.18 -18.86
CA ARG A 277 -1.00 7.58 -18.09
C ARG A 277 -0.57 6.52 -17.09
N ALA A 278 -1.54 5.90 -16.40
CA ALA A 278 -1.24 4.79 -15.49
C ALA A 278 -0.60 3.61 -16.24
N GLN A 279 -1.06 3.31 -17.46
CA GLN A 279 -0.46 2.28 -18.31
C GLN A 279 0.95 2.65 -18.79
N SER A 280 1.17 3.88 -19.24
CA SER A 280 2.52 4.32 -19.64
C SER A 280 3.52 4.30 -18.49
N ASN A 281 3.04 4.43 -17.26
CA ASN A 281 3.86 4.45 -16.05
C ASN A 281 4.05 3.08 -15.39
N GLN A 282 3.64 1.98 -16.02
CA GLN A 282 3.78 0.63 -15.44
C GLN A 282 5.24 0.30 -15.05
N ALA A 283 6.22 0.80 -15.81
CA ALA A 283 7.64 0.61 -15.54
C ALA A 283 8.11 1.23 -14.20
N ILE A 284 7.44 2.29 -13.72
CA ILE A 284 7.79 2.94 -12.43
C ILE A 284 7.68 1.95 -11.28
N ALA A 285 6.70 1.05 -11.39
CA ALA A 285 6.44 0.08 -10.36
C ALA A 285 7.65 -0.87 -10.19
N SER A 286 8.12 -1.46 -11.29
CA SER A 286 9.35 -2.30 -11.29
C SER A 286 10.56 -1.51 -10.79
N ALA A 287 10.68 -0.24 -11.17
CA ALA A 287 11.77 0.62 -10.74
C ALA A 287 11.81 0.84 -9.22
N TRP A 288 10.65 0.91 -8.55
CA TRP A 288 10.57 0.97 -7.09
C TRP A 288 11.16 -0.29 -6.43
N ASP A 289 10.83 -1.47 -6.96
CA ASP A 289 11.35 -2.72 -6.43
C ASP A 289 12.85 -2.80 -6.64
N ALA A 290 13.32 -2.50 -7.86
CA ALA A 290 14.75 -2.44 -8.18
C ALA A 290 15.50 -1.44 -7.27
N TYR A 291 14.91 -0.28 -6.98
CA TYR A 291 15.49 0.71 -6.06
C TYR A 291 15.64 0.16 -4.63
N TRP A 292 14.60 -0.48 -4.09
CA TRP A 292 14.68 -1.06 -2.75
C TRP A 292 15.63 -2.26 -2.70
N LYS A 293 15.72 -3.05 -3.77
CA LYS A 293 16.71 -4.13 -3.92
C LYS A 293 18.12 -3.57 -3.92
N HIS A 294 18.38 -2.51 -4.69
CA HIS A 294 19.66 -1.81 -4.70
C HIS A 294 20.04 -1.32 -3.30
N ARG A 295 19.14 -0.66 -2.59
CA ARG A 295 19.39 -0.20 -1.21
C ARG A 295 19.66 -1.35 -0.24
N TYR A 296 18.88 -2.42 -0.33
CA TYR A 296 19.07 -3.60 0.52
C TYR A 296 20.43 -4.25 0.26
N LEU A 297 20.78 -4.43 -1.02
CA LEU A 297 22.07 -4.99 -1.43
C LEU A 297 23.22 -4.09 -0.95
N THR A 298 23.13 -2.78 -1.15
CA THR A 298 24.09 -1.78 -0.65
C THR A 298 24.32 -1.93 0.85
N SER A 299 23.25 -1.94 1.64
CA SER A 299 23.33 -2.08 3.10
C SER A 299 23.92 -3.43 3.54
N ARG A 300 23.58 -4.52 2.83
CA ARG A 300 24.10 -5.86 3.12
C ARG A 300 25.60 -5.94 2.84
N LEU A 301 26.04 -5.47 1.68
CA LEU A 301 27.45 -5.47 1.29
C LEU A 301 28.28 -4.61 2.23
N ARG A 302 27.74 -3.46 2.64
CA ARG A 302 28.36 -2.62 3.68
C ARG A 302 28.52 -3.35 5.00
N HIS A 303 27.49 -4.08 5.43
CA HIS A 303 27.54 -4.85 6.66
C HIS A 303 28.64 -5.93 6.61
N ILE A 304 28.69 -6.71 5.52
CA ILE A 304 29.71 -7.72 5.27
C ILE A 304 31.10 -7.09 5.31
N PHE A 305 31.31 -6.03 4.51
CA PHE A 305 32.56 -5.27 4.50
C PHE A 305 32.99 -4.87 5.92
N ARG A 306 32.10 -4.28 6.72
CA ARG A 306 32.43 -3.81 8.08
C ARG A 306 32.77 -4.94 9.04
N VAL A 307 32.12 -6.09 8.94
CA VAL A 307 32.39 -7.25 9.81
C VAL A 307 33.79 -7.80 9.51
N PHE A 308 34.07 -8.10 8.24
CA PHE A 308 35.34 -8.72 7.87
C PHE A 308 36.52 -7.75 7.87
N ALA A 309 36.28 -6.46 7.62
CA ALA A 309 37.32 -5.44 7.74
C ALA A 309 37.81 -5.27 9.18
N LYS A 310 36.95 -5.49 10.19
CA LYS A 310 37.37 -5.46 11.60
C LYS A 310 38.30 -6.61 11.96
N GLU A 311 38.11 -7.78 11.33
CA GLU A 311 38.87 -8.99 11.66
C GLU A 311 40.16 -9.13 10.85
N GLY A 312 40.21 -8.64 9.61
CA GLY A 312 41.35 -8.83 8.71
C GLY A 312 41.73 -7.62 7.85
N GLY A 313 41.26 -6.43 8.22
CA GLY A 313 41.56 -5.19 7.49
C GLY A 313 40.75 -4.99 6.22
N GLU A 314 40.90 -3.82 5.61
CA GLU A 314 40.09 -3.37 4.47
C GLU A 314 40.09 -4.34 3.29
N ALA A 315 41.26 -4.91 2.95
CA ALA A 315 41.39 -5.86 1.85
C ALA A 315 40.46 -7.07 2.03
N ARG A 316 40.47 -7.70 3.21
CA ARG A 316 39.58 -8.83 3.53
C ARG A 316 38.11 -8.42 3.47
N GLY A 317 37.77 -7.23 3.99
CA GLY A 317 36.42 -6.70 3.90
C GLY A 317 35.92 -6.53 2.46
N LEU A 318 36.80 -6.04 1.56
CA LEU A 318 36.47 -5.88 0.14
C LEU A 318 36.31 -7.23 -0.57
N GLU A 319 37.16 -8.21 -0.26
CA GLU A 319 37.09 -9.54 -0.86
C GLU A 319 35.78 -10.25 -0.51
N GLU A 320 35.43 -10.30 0.77
CA GLU A 320 34.22 -10.98 1.26
C GLU A 320 32.95 -10.31 0.72
N ALA A 321 32.93 -8.98 0.66
CA ALA A 321 31.83 -8.26 0.03
C ALA A 321 31.75 -8.54 -1.48
N ALA A 322 32.89 -8.62 -2.18
CA ALA A 322 32.92 -8.91 -3.60
C ALA A 322 32.43 -10.33 -3.89
N GLU A 323 32.79 -11.33 -3.09
CA GLU A 323 32.29 -12.70 -3.23
C GLU A 323 30.77 -12.79 -3.06
N GLU A 324 30.20 -12.07 -2.09
CA GLU A 324 28.75 -11.97 -1.95
C GLU A 324 28.11 -11.31 -3.17
N LEU A 325 28.69 -10.20 -3.67
CA LEU A 325 28.16 -9.53 -4.87
C LEU A 325 28.24 -10.44 -6.10
N MET A 326 29.34 -11.19 -6.28
CA MET A 326 29.48 -12.17 -7.35
C MET A 326 28.36 -13.20 -7.33
N PHE A 327 28.02 -13.71 -6.14
CA PHE A 327 26.94 -14.67 -5.98
C PHE A 327 25.55 -14.08 -6.24
N VAL A 328 25.29 -12.86 -5.76
CA VAL A 328 23.96 -12.22 -5.87
C VAL A 328 23.70 -11.70 -7.28
N ALA A 329 24.70 -11.10 -7.91
CA ALA A 329 24.58 -10.43 -9.21
C ALA A 329 25.14 -11.25 -10.38
N GLU A 330 25.54 -12.50 -10.15
CA GLU A 330 26.07 -13.42 -11.17
C GLU A 330 27.23 -12.76 -11.95
N ILE A 331 28.23 -12.31 -11.19
CA ILE A 331 29.47 -11.75 -11.71
C ILE A 331 30.57 -12.80 -11.59
N ASP A 332 31.12 -13.23 -12.72
CA ASP A 332 32.19 -14.23 -12.75
C ASP A 332 33.57 -13.62 -12.47
N GLU A 333 33.77 -12.35 -12.82
CA GLU A 333 35.07 -11.69 -12.70
C GLU A 333 35.21 -10.98 -11.34
N LYS A 334 36.13 -11.45 -10.49
CA LYS A 334 36.43 -10.84 -9.19
C LYS A 334 36.86 -9.37 -9.31
N SER A 335 37.56 -9.00 -10.38
CA SER A 335 38.02 -7.62 -10.62
C SER A 335 36.83 -6.66 -10.84
N GLU A 336 35.82 -7.10 -11.60
CA GLU A 336 34.58 -6.38 -11.84
C GLU A 336 33.80 -6.22 -10.53
N ALA A 337 33.68 -7.30 -9.76
CA ALA A 337 32.99 -7.27 -8.47
C ALA A 337 33.66 -6.30 -7.49
N LEU A 338 34.99 -6.33 -7.37
CA LEU A 338 35.74 -5.39 -6.51
C LEU A 338 35.53 -3.93 -6.93
N HIS A 339 35.47 -3.65 -8.23
CA HIS A 339 35.16 -2.32 -8.73
C HIS A 339 33.76 -1.87 -8.32
N LEU A 340 32.76 -2.73 -8.51
CA LEU A 340 31.37 -2.45 -8.13
C LEU A 340 31.19 -2.30 -6.62
N ILE A 341 31.89 -3.08 -5.79
CA ILE A 341 31.84 -2.93 -4.33
C ILE A 341 32.26 -1.53 -3.89
N ARG A 342 33.32 -0.97 -4.48
CA ARG A 342 33.74 0.40 -4.16
C ARG A 342 32.64 1.41 -4.47
N TRP A 343 31.95 1.24 -5.60
CA TRP A 343 30.79 2.05 -5.94
C TRP A 343 29.63 1.85 -4.94
N PHE A 344 29.30 0.63 -4.55
CA PHE A 344 28.29 0.37 -3.51
C PHE A 344 28.62 1.02 -2.17
N LEU A 345 29.89 1.01 -1.76
CA LEU A 345 30.30 1.68 -0.52
C LEU A 345 30.13 3.20 -0.59
N GLN A 346 30.29 3.81 -1.76
CA GLN A 346 30.00 5.23 -1.99
C GLN A 346 28.48 5.50 -1.98
N GLU A 347 27.68 4.63 -2.59
CA GLU A 347 26.21 4.71 -2.55
C GLU A 347 25.66 4.62 -1.11
N ASP A 348 26.23 3.77 -0.25
CA ASP A 348 25.87 3.68 1.17
C ASP A 348 26.05 5.02 1.89
N GLU A 349 27.16 5.72 1.62
CA GLU A 349 27.42 7.04 2.20
C GLU A 349 26.41 8.08 1.71
N HIS A 350 26.07 8.05 0.42
CA HIS A 350 25.04 8.90 -0.15
C HIS A 350 23.68 8.67 0.55
N PHE A 351 23.26 7.41 0.68
CA PHE A 351 22.02 7.03 1.33
C PHE A 351 21.98 7.40 2.82
N GLY A 352 23.09 7.23 3.53
CA GLY A 352 23.24 7.67 4.92
C GLY A 352 23.09 9.18 5.07
N GLY A 353 23.68 9.96 4.14
CA GLY A 353 23.52 11.42 4.08
C GLY A 353 22.08 11.87 3.86
N GLU A 354 21.36 11.22 2.95
CA GLU A 354 19.93 11.49 2.71
C GLU A 354 19.07 11.23 3.95
N GLU A 355 19.28 10.11 4.63
CA GLU A 355 18.55 9.77 5.85
C GLU A 355 18.86 10.74 7.00
N ALA A 356 20.12 11.14 7.15
CA ALA A 356 20.52 12.15 8.13
C ALA A 356 19.85 13.50 7.86
N ARG A 357 19.81 13.94 6.59
CA ARG A 357 19.11 15.18 6.19
C ARG A 357 17.61 15.08 6.49
N ARG A 358 16.95 13.98 6.11
CA ARG A 358 15.51 13.76 6.39
C ARG A 358 15.22 13.77 7.90
N LYS A 359 16.07 13.16 8.72
CA LYS A 359 15.96 13.21 10.19
C LYS A 359 16.14 14.64 10.71
N ALA A 360 17.14 15.37 10.22
CA ALA A 360 17.38 16.75 10.61
C ALA A 360 16.18 17.66 10.25
N GLU A 361 15.64 17.55 9.04
CA GLU A 361 14.43 18.26 8.62
C GLU A 361 13.22 17.92 9.50
N TYR A 362 13.03 16.63 9.84
CA TYR A 362 11.97 16.21 10.74
C TYR A 362 12.12 16.81 12.15
N HIS A 363 13.34 16.83 12.69
CA HIS A 363 13.62 17.41 14.00
C HIS A 363 13.46 18.94 14.01
N ALA A 364 13.93 19.63 12.97
CA ALA A 364 13.74 21.07 12.81
C ALA A 364 12.24 21.44 12.78
N ARG A 365 11.44 20.68 12.02
CA ARG A 365 9.97 20.85 11.95
C ARG A 365 9.22 20.50 13.24
N LYS A 366 9.83 19.74 14.15
CA LYS A 366 9.23 19.40 15.45
C LYS A 366 9.56 20.46 16.52
N ALA A 367 10.64 21.22 16.33
CA ALA A 367 11.10 22.24 17.25
C ALA A 367 10.47 23.62 16.98
N SER A 368 10.04 23.89 15.75
CA SER A 368 9.15 24.98 15.36
C SER A 368 7.69 24.65 15.67
#